data_AF-A0A956MJP7-F1
#
_entry.id   AF-A0A956MJP7-F1
#
_cell.length_a   1.000
_cell.length_b   1.000
_cell.length_c   1.000
_cell.angle_alpha   90.00
_cell.angle_beta   90.00
_cell.angle_gamma   90.00
#
_symmetry.space_group_name_H-M   'P 1'
#
loop_
_entity.id
_entity.type
_entity.pdbx_description
1 polymer ?
#
loop_
_entity_poly.entity_id
_entity_poly.type
_entity_poly.pdbx_seq_one_letter_code
_entity_poly.pdbx_strand_id
1 'polypeptide(L)'
;MSAFYPRTHVGIAALAALAAVACASTPQAPPAAGEARGALPDLEGRKVMVFPVQRLRGLDRDLDPAAEVAYAFETRGGAEWILPADLRRAVERTPGLELSADALPVDVFLRAEVDRIGDPLFGLLRRMAAVTGADLALVP
;
A
#
# COMPACT_ATOMS: atom_id res chain seq x y z
N MET A 1 38.89 9.15 61.14
CA MET A 1 37.44 9.13 60.85
C MET A 1 37.18 9.97 59.62
N SER A 2 36.55 9.32 58.63
CA SER A 2 35.78 9.84 57.50
C SER A 2 36.43 10.71 56.42
N ALA A 3 36.58 10.08 55.26
CA ALA A 3 36.73 10.65 53.92
C ALA A 3 35.38 11.13 53.36
N PHE A 4 35.37 12.06 52.40
CA PHE A 4 34.30 12.17 51.39
C PHE A 4 34.82 12.93 50.15
N TYR A 5 34.85 12.23 48.99
CA TYR A 5 35.15 12.77 47.66
C TYR A 5 33.88 13.38 47.03
N PRO A 6 33.93 14.53 46.34
CA PRO A 6 32.88 14.91 45.40
C PRO A 6 33.23 14.38 44.00
N ARG A 7 32.37 13.50 43.47
CA ARG A 7 32.47 12.91 42.12
C ARG A 7 31.11 12.98 41.46
N THR A 8 30.77 14.11 40.83
CA THR A 8 29.45 14.31 40.23
C THR A 8 29.47 15.28 39.03
N HIS A 9 30.12 14.92 37.92
CA HIS A 9 29.93 15.64 36.64
C HIS A 9 29.84 14.74 35.38
N VAL A 10 29.85 13.41 35.50
CA VAL A 10 29.86 12.52 34.32
C VAL A 10 28.46 12.21 33.76
N GLY A 11 27.38 12.46 34.52
CA GLY A 11 26.03 12.02 34.16
C GLY A 11 25.28 12.90 33.14
N ILE A 12 25.65 14.17 32.94
CA ILE A 12 24.85 15.12 32.16
C ILE A 12 25.21 15.10 30.65
N ALA A 13 26.45 14.74 30.30
CA ALA A 13 26.89 14.75 28.89
C ALA A 13 26.28 13.62 28.05
N ALA A 14 25.88 12.50 28.67
CA ALA A 14 25.38 11.33 27.93
C ALA A 14 23.94 11.50 27.42
N LEU A 15 23.11 12.35 28.04
CA LEU A 15 21.71 12.56 27.62
C LEU A 15 21.59 13.44 26.37
N ALA A 16 22.51 14.39 26.17
CA ALA A 16 22.47 15.31 25.04
C ALA A 16 22.83 14.63 23.70
N ALA A 17 23.65 13.57 23.73
CA ALA A 17 24.03 12.85 22.53
C ALA A 17 22.90 11.99 21.93
N LEU A 18 21.95 11.51 22.76
CA LEU A 18 20.79 10.76 22.29
C LEU A 18 19.68 11.63 21.68
N ALA A 19 19.62 12.92 22.02
CA ALA A 19 18.63 13.85 21.45
C ALA A 19 18.95 14.25 19.99
N ALA A 20 20.23 14.19 19.59
CA ALA A 20 20.66 14.64 18.26
C ALA A 20 20.39 13.61 17.14
N VAL A 21 20.17 12.33 17.47
CA VAL A 21 19.97 11.27 16.47
C VAL A 21 18.48 11.07 16.11
N ALA A 22 17.56 11.64 16.90
CA ALA A 22 16.11 11.45 16.70
C ALA A 22 15.46 12.40 15.68
N CYS A 23 16.19 13.39 15.14
CA CYS A 23 15.63 14.39 14.23
C CYS A 23 16.16 14.34 12.79
N ALA A 24 16.95 13.33 12.43
CA ALA A 24 17.46 13.15 11.07
C ALA A 24 16.58 12.24 10.21
N SER A 25 15.25 12.31 10.38
CA SER A 25 14.32 11.75 9.40
C SER A 25 14.06 12.84 8.36
N THR A 26 14.93 12.94 7.36
CA THR A 26 14.68 13.83 6.22
C THR A 26 13.38 13.36 5.57
N PRO A 27 12.35 14.21 5.42
CA PRO A 27 11.14 13.83 4.70
C PRO A 27 11.56 13.42 3.28
N GLN A 28 11.38 12.15 2.95
CA GLN A 28 11.60 11.69 1.59
C GLN A 28 10.55 12.39 0.72
N ALA A 29 11.00 13.13 -0.30
CA ALA A 29 10.07 13.81 -1.17
C ALA A 29 9.17 12.78 -1.87
N PRO A 30 7.86 13.04 -2.03
CA PRO A 30 6.96 12.20 -2.79
C PRO A 30 7.58 11.88 -4.16
N PRO A 31 7.35 10.67 -4.70
CA PRO A 31 7.93 10.30 -5.99
C PRO A 31 7.41 11.27 -7.06
N ALA A 32 8.30 11.75 -7.93
CA ALA A 32 7.89 12.53 -9.07
C ALA A 32 7.00 11.69 -10.00
N ALA A 33 6.20 12.33 -10.84
CA ALA A 33 5.41 11.61 -11.83
C ALA A 33 6.35 10.75 -12.71
N GLY A 34 6.11 9.44 -12.73
CA GLY A 34 6.95 8.46 -13.43
C GLY A 34 8.03 7.79 -12.56
N GLU A 35 8.19 8.19 -11.30
CA GLU A 35 9.07 7.50 -10.35
C GLU A 35 8.35 6.34 -9.65
N ALA A 36 8.94 5.15 -9.73
CA ALA A 36 8.50 3.97 -8.98
C ALA A 36 9.30 3.83 -7.68
N ARG A 37 8.66 3.38 -6.61
CA ARG A 37 9.33 2.96 -5.37
C ARG A 37 9.24 1.46 -5.21
N GLY A 38 10.37 0.85 -4.85
CA GLY A 38 10.51 -0.60 -4.79
C GLY A 38 10.82 -1.21 -6.17
N ALA A 39 11.06 -2.52 -6.18
CA ALA A 39 11.19 -3.26 -7.43
C ALA A 39 9.80 -3.59 -7.98
N LEU A 40 9.62 -3.42 -9.30
CA LEU A 40 8.46 -4.01 -9.97
C LEU A 40 8.57 -5.54 -9.82
N PRO A 41 7.55 -6.21 -9.29
CA PRO A 41 7.58 -7.66 -9.16
C PRO A 41 7.58 -8.29 -10.54
N ASP A 42 8.22 -9.45 -10.66
CA ASP A 42 8.04 -10.31 -11.82
C ASP A 42 6.58 -10.76 -11.88
N LEU A 43 5.97 -10.57 -13.05
CA LEU A 43 4.57 -10.86 -13.31
C LEU A 43 4.39 -12.19 -14.07
N GLU A 44 5.47 -12.79 -14.56
CA GLU A 44 5.39 -13.97 -15.41
C GLU A 44 4.75 -15.17 -14.68
N GLY A 45 3.67 -15.69 -15.24
CA GLY A 45 2.90 -16.81 -14.69
C GLY A 45 2.14 -16.49 -13.39
N ARG A 46 2.11 -15.23 -12.95
CA ARG A 46 1.46 -14.82 -11.69
C ARG A 46 -0.01 -14.50 -11.93
N LYS A 47 -0.85 -14.80 -10.94
CA LYS A 47 -2.25 -14.37 -10.95
C LYS A 47 -2.39 -13.01 -10.27
N VAL A 48 -2.89 -12.01 -10.99
CA VAL A 48 -2.93 -10.62 -10.53
C VAL A 48 -4.38 -10.13 -10.47
N MET A 49 -4.83 -9.74 -9.28
CA MET A 49 -6.12 -9.05 -9.14
C MET A 49 -5.98 -7.58 -9.46
N VAL A 50 -6.78 -7.11 -10.41
CA VAL A 50 -6.83 -5.71 -10.84
C VAL A 50 -8.06 -5.06 -10.22
N PHE A 51 -7.82 -4.11 -9.31
CA PHE A 51 -8.90 -3.37 -8.68
C PHE A 51 -9.44 -2.30 -9.62
N PRO A 52 -10.74 -1.98 -9.52
CA PRO A 52 -11.27 -0.78 -10.14
C PRO A 52 -10.59 0.46 -9.56
N VAL A 53 -10.61 1.56 -10.31
CA VAL A 53 -10.09 2.85 -9.83
C VAL A 53 -10.85 3.26 -8.56
N GLN A 54 -10.14 3.44 -7.45
CA GLN A 54 -10.76 3.69 -6.15
C GLN A 54 -11.18 5.15 -5.96
N ARG A 55 -10.55 6.08 -6.70
CA ARG A 55 -10.88 7.51 -6.68
C ARG A 55 -10.79 8.13 -8.06
N LEU A 56 -11.89 8.69 -8.51
CA LEU A 56 -11.99 9.43 -9.76
C LEU A 56 -12.10 10.92 -9.43
N ARG A 57 -11.23 11.75 -10.01
CA ARG A 57 -11.32 13.20 -9.91
C ARG A 57 -11.26 13.80 -11.31
N GLY A 58 -12.25 14.65 -11.64
CA GLY A 58 -12.26 15.42 -12.88
C GLY A 58 -12.45 14.61 -14.16
N LEU A 59 -12.92 13.36 -14.06
CA LEU A 59 -13.30 12.55 -15.22
C LEU A 59 -14.74 12.87 -15.65
N ASP A 60 -14.96 12.78 -16.95
CA ASP A 60 -16.28 12.94 -17.55
C ASP A 60 -17.23 11.84 -17.03
N ARG A 61 -18.51 12.17 -16.90
CA ARG A 61 -19.51 11.25 -16.32
C ARG A 61 -19.82 10.07 -17.23
N ASP A 62 -19.47 10.18 -18.51
CA ASP A 62 -19.74 9.17 -19.52
C ASP A 62 -18.61 8.14 -19.65
N LEU A 63 -17.49 8.32 -18.94
CA LEU A 63 -16.39 7.37 -18.91
C LEU A 63 -16.67 6.23 -17.93
N ASP A 64 -16.42 4.99 -18.35
CA ASP A 64 -16.37 3.81 -17.46
C ASP A 64 -14.91 3.42 -17.20
N PRO A 65 -14.33 3.82 -16.05
CA PRO A 65 -12.92 3.55 -15.75
C PRO A 65 -12.64 2.07 -15.55
N ALA A 66 -13.64 1.27 -15.17
CA ALA A 66 -13.44 -0.16 -15.03
C ALA A 66 -13.28 -0.82 -16.41
N ALA A 67 -14.02 -0.36 -17.41
CA ALA A 67 -13.87 -0.79 -18.80
C ALA A 67 -12.51 -0.38 -19.39
N GLU A 68 -12.07 0.86 -19.14
CA GLU A 68 -10.75 1.34 -19.59
C GLU A 68 -9.60 0.54 -18.96
N VAL A 69 -9.68 0.26 -17.66
CA VAL A 69 -8.69 -0.58 -16.98
C VAL A 69 -8.72 -2.00 -17.56
N ALA A 70 -9.89 -2.60 -17.76
CA ALA A 70 -9.99 -3.93 -18.37
C ALA A 70 -9.34 -3.96 -19.76
N TYR A 71 -9.71 -3.00 -20.62
CA TYR A 71 -9.15 -2.86 -21.96
C TYR A 71 -7.61 -2.76 -21.95
N ALA A 72 -7.04 -1.98 -21.01
CA ALA A 72 -5.59 -1.83 -20.88
C ALA A 72 -4.84 -3.13 -20.51
N PHE A 73 -5.53 -4.12 -19.93
CA PHE A 73 -4.93 -5.38 -19.49
C PHE A 73 -5.34 -6.60 -20.32
N GLU A 74 -6.47 -6.57 -21.04
CA GLU A 74 -6.96 -7.69 -21.86
C GLU A 74 -5.92 -8.20 -22.87
N THR A 75 -5.15 -7.30 -23.46
CA THR A 75 -4.12 -7.65 -24.47
C THR A 75 -2.74 -7.85 -23.87
N ARG A 76 -2.57 -7.72 -22.54
CA ARG A 76 -1.26 -7.86 -21.89
C ARG A 76 -1.02 -9.32 -21.52
N GLY A 77 0.05 -9.89 -22.08
CA GLY A 77 0.55 -11.20 -21.66
C GLY A 77 1.39 -11.13 -20.38
N GLY A 78 1.91 -12.28 -19.96
CA GLY A 78 2.81 -12.40 -18.81
C GLY A 78 2.10 -12.83 -17.54
N ALA A 79 0.97 -12.22 -17.19
CA ALA A 79 0.19 -12.57 -16.00
C ALA A 79 -1.19 -13.14 -16.34
N GLU A 80 -1.77 -13.89 -15.39
CA GLU A 80 -3.19 -14.23 -15.38
C GLU A 80 -3.96 -13.10 -14.68
N TRP A 81 -4.62 -12.25 -15.47
CA TRP A 81 -5.35 -11.09 -14.93
C TRP A 81 -6.74 -11.49 -14.42
N ILE A 82 -7.03 -11.19 -13.16
CA ILE A 82 -8.40 -11.16 -12.63
C ILE A 82 -8.88 -9.72 -12.76
N LEU A 83 -9.64 -9.44 -13.82
CA LEU A 83 -10.13 -8.10 -14.15
C LEU A 83 -11.27 -7.67 -13.21
N PRO A 84 -11.60 -6.36 -13.13
CA PRO A 84 -12.56 -5.85 -12.16
C PRO A 84 -13.92 -6.58 -12.16
N ALA A 85 -14.45 -6.95 -13.34
CA ALA A 85 -15.70 -7.68 -13.44
C ALA A 85 -15.62 -9.11 -12.86
N ASP A 86 -14.51 -9.81 -13.09
CA ASP A 86 -14.27 -11.15 -12.52
C ASP A 86 -14.03 -11.08 -11.01
N LEU A 87 -13.32 -10.05 -10.55
CA LEU A 87 -13.06 -9.81 -9.14
C LEU A 87 -14.34 -9.56 -8.36
N ARG A 88 -15.24 -8.70 -8.87
CA ARG A 88 -16.58 -8.47 -8.27
C ARG A 88 -17.36 -9.78 -8.17
N ARG A 89 -17.43 -10.55 -9.27
CA ARG A 89 -18.10 -11.85 -9.28
C ARG A 89 -17.51 -12.84 -8.28
N ALA A 90 -16.20 -12.81 -8.04
CA ALA A 90 -15.57 -13.66 -7.03
C ALA A 90 -15.95 -13.23 -5.60
N VAL A 91 -16.00 -11.93 -5.34
CA VAL A 91 -16.39 -11.36 -4.05
C VAL A 91 -17.87 -11.60 -3.75
N GLU A 92 -18.76 -11.41 -4.72
CA GLU A 92 -20.21 -11.63 -4.60
C GLU A 92 -20.56 -13.08 -4.24
N ARG A 93 -19.74 -14.04 -4.66
CA ARG A 93 -19.89 -15.45 -4.28
C ARG A 93 -19.48 -15.75 -2.84
N THR A 94 -18.90 -14.79 -2.13
CA THR A 94 -18.39 -14.95 -0.76
C THR A 94 -18.96 -13.89 0.20
N PRO A 95 -20.29 -13.80 0.36
CA PRO A 95 -20.91 -12.70 1.12
C PRO A 95 -20.55 -12.68 2.62
N GLY A 96 -20.11 -13.81 3.19
CA GLY A 96 -19.75 -13.91 4.61
C GLY A 96 -18.43 -13.25 5.01
N LEU A 97 -17.65 -12.69 4.07
CA LEU A 97 -16.35 -12.09 4.34
C LEU A 97 -16.32 -10.55 4.30
N GLU A 98 -17.47 -9.90 4.08
CA GLU A 98 -17.61 -8.44 4.02
C GLU A 98 -16.53 -7.77 3.15
N LEU A 99 -16.25 -8.35 1.98
CA LEU A 99 -15.25 -7.85 1.03
C LEU A 99 -15.92 -6.93 0.01
N SER A 100 -15.18 -5.92 -0.45
CA SER A 100 -15.60 -5.06 -1.57
C SER A 100 -14.40 -4.74 -2.45
N ALA A 101 -14.57 -4.94 -3.77
CA ALA A 101 -13.57 -4.55 -4.77
C ALA A 101 -13.64 -3.04 -5.07
N ASP A 102 -14.80 -2.42 -4.90
CA ASP A 102 -15.07 -1.03 -5.28
C ASP A 102 -14.83 -0.02 -4.14
N ALA A 103 -14.67 -0.50 -2.90
CA ALA A 103 -14.56 0.33 -1.71
C ALA A 103 -13.36 -0.04 -0.85
N LEU A 104 -12.16 -0.05 -1.44
CA LEU A 104 -10.94 -0.25 -0.67
C LEU A 104 -10.67 0.96 0.25
N PRO A 105 -10.21 0.75 1.49
CA PRO A 105 -9.85 1.83 2.41
C PRO A 105 -8.49 2.47 2.03
N VAL A 106 -8.38 3.03 0.83
CA VAL A 106 -7.15 3.64 0.30
C VAL A 106 -6.91 5.06 0.81
N ASP A 107 -7.95 5.71 1.34
CA ASP A 107 -7.95 7.11 1.77
C ASP A 107 -6.86 7.43 2.80
N VAL A 108 -6.51 6.48 3.66
CA VAL A 108 -5.50 6.68 4.71
C VAL A 108 -4.09 6.81 4.11
N PHE A 109 -3.82 6.11 3.01
CA PHE A 109 -2.51 6.08 2.33
C PHE A 109 -2.29 7.29 1.43
N LEU A 110 -3.34 8.04 1.12
CA LEU A 110 -3.23 9.31 0.39
C LEU A 110 -2.94 10.50 1.30
N ARG A 111 -3.17 10.35 2.62
CA ARG A 111 -2.95 11.42 3.61
C ARG A 111 -1.59 11.33 4.28
N ALA A 112 -1.05 10.11 4.39
CA ALA A 112 0.26 9.84 4.93
C ALA A 112 1.11 9.17 3.85
N GLU A 113 2.30 9.70 3.63
CA GLU A 113 3.29 9.03 2.80
C GLU A 113 3.77 7.78 3.54
N VAL A 114 3.31 6.61 3.10
CA VAL A 114 3.65 5.35 3.75
C VAL A 114 4.71 4.59 2.96
N ASP A 115 5.67 4.00 3.67
CA ASP A 115 6.62 3.05 3.08
C ASP A 115 6.01 1.64 2.98
N ARG A 116 4.94 1.35 3.71
CA ARG A 116 4.28 0.03 3.78
C ARG A 116 2.77 0.14 3.88
N ILE A 117 2.07 -0.76 3.18
CA ILE A 117 0.62 -0.91 3.30
C ILE A 117 0.31 -1.62 4.61
N GLY A 118 -0.40 -0.93 5.51
CA GLY A 118 -0.88 -1.46 6.78
C GLY A 118 -2.34 -1.91 6.72
N ASP A 119 -2.86 -2.31 7.87
CA ASP A 119 -4.28 -2.56 8.06
C ASP A 119 -5.08 -1.25 8.07
N PRO A 120 -6.37 -1.28 7.65
CA PRO A 120 -7.15 -2.48 7.29
C PRO A 120 -6.95 -2.98 5.84
N LEU A 121 -6.27 -2.20 4.99
CA LEU A 121 -6.14 -2.52 3.56
C LEU A 121 -5.36 -3.81 3.33
N PHE A 122 -4.23 -3.99 4.00
CA PHE A 122 -3.42 -5.21 3.85
C PHE A 122 -4.22 -6.48 4.15
N GLY A 123 -4.91 -6.52 5.30
CA GLY A 123 -5.78 -7.64 5.65
C GLY A 123 -6.90 -7.89 4.63
N LEU A 124 -7.49 -6.83 4.08
CA LEU A 124 -8.55 -6.91 3.06
C LEU A 124 -8.00 -7.51 1.75
N LEU A 125 -6.87 -6.98 1.25
CA LEU A 125 -6.19 -7.51 0.06
C LEU A 125 -5.82 -8.98 0.24
N ARG A 126 -5.30 -9.36 1.41
CA ARG A 126 -4.94 -10.76 1.70
C ARG A 126 -6.14 -11.70 1.70
N ARG A 127 -7.29 -11.27 2.21
CA ARG A 127 -8.53 -12.07 2.15
C ARG A 127 -9.05 -12.23 0.72
N MET A 128 -9.03 -11.17 -0.08
CA MET A 128 -9.42 -11.26 -1.49
C MET A 128 -8.49 -12.16 -2.30
N ALA A 129 -7.18 -12.09 -2.04
CA ALA A 129 -6.21 -13.02 -2.61
C ALA A 129 -6.53 -14.47 -2.25
N ALA A 130 -6.91 -14.76 -1.00
CA ALA A 130 -7.31 -16.10 -0.58
C ALA A 130 -8.58 -16.61 -1.29
N VAL A 131 -9.54 -15.73 -1.59
CA VAL A 131 -10.78 -16.09 -2.32
C VAL A 131 -10.52 -16.31 -3.82
N THR A 132 -9.62 -15.53 -4.41
CA THR A 132 -9.39 -15.51 -5.86
C THR A 132 -8.21 -16.36 -6.30
N GLY A 133 -7.35 -16.79 -5.37
CA GLY A 133 -6.07 -17.42 -5.65
C GLY A 133 -5.03 -16.46 -6.23
N ALA A 134 -5.22 -15.14 -6.09
CA ALA A 134 -4.29 -14.15 -6.63
C ALA A 134 -2.98 -14.09 -5.83
N ASP A 135 -1.87 -13.90 -6.52
CA ASP A 135 -0.55 -13.72 -5.92
C ASP A 135 -0.19 -12.25 -5.70
N LEU A 136 -0.81 -11.35 -6.48
CA LEU A 136 -0.49 -9.92 -6.52
C LEU A 136 -1.76 -9.09 -6.65
N ALA A 137 -1.70 -7.86 -6.12
CA ALA A 137 -2.76 -6.87 -6.19
C ALA A 137 -2.28 -5.64 -6.97
N LEU A 138 -3.02 -5.23 -7.98
CA LEU A 138 -2.83 -3.98 -8.68
C LEU A 138 -3.97 -3.04 -8.31
N VAL A 139 -3.65 -1.97 -7.58
CA VAL A 139 -4.61 -0.93 -7.14
C VAL A 139 -4.27 0.36 -7.90
N PRO A 140 -5.07 0.75 -8.91
CA PRO A 140 -4.85 1.96 -9.70
C PRO A 140 -5.14 3.26 -8.92
#